data_AF-A0A5J4QVJ3-F1
#
_entry.id   AF-A0A5J4QVJ3-F1
#
_cell.length_a   1.000
_cell.length_b   1.000
_cell.length_c   1.000
_cell.angle_alpha   90.00
_cell.angle_beta   90.00
_cell.angle_gamma   90.00
#
_symmetry.space_group_name_H-M   'P 1'
#
loop_
_entity.id
_entity.type
_entity.pdbx_description
1 polymer ?
#
loop_
_entity_poly.entity_id
_entity_poly.type
_entity_poly.pdbx_seq_one_letter_code
_entity_poly.pdbx_strand_id
1 'polypeptide(L)'
;MTTPRHALKTTTLFFTIIFSLNCGHSLQLVAQTPPRIINIINFIRQSEPRDRAITEDVLYETVVQQIKQLSEYQLPATFLLQYDALINPRYQTLLKNNSMPVCEIGAWWEITQPHVEAAGLNWRGRYSWDWHADVGFATGYSPKEREQLVDVYMEKFKSIFGKYPASVGSWFIDAHSLAYMYDKYHIAASCNCKDQIGTDGYTLWGGYWNQAYYPSRKNAYMPAQNETTQISVPIFRMLGSDPIYQYDNGLGGMTQGVVSLEPVYKGGGANRQWVEWFFNSLLDPTLNFNYAQAGQENSFTWNQMKQGLEIQIPLIDSLRKQNKIRVETLEASGKWFKEQFSVTPPTAFSALSDVRNEGNKTLWFNSRYYRANLLWKDKSFRFRDIHLFDENFKSDYLTQAGTSDQCVYTTLPVVDGFLWSTRSELAGLRIVDKNGNDWEFGMPTVSRLSENVLQVEFSTTSGQTFHIIFYEDRFEVACTKGGKEAAWALELKTASGKELPFQKMNENEIKASFKGFEYAIACKKGTLENVPGSVFRILPIENKIIMDCAKREQMI
;
A
#
# COMPACT_ATOMS: atom_id res chain seq x y z
N MET A 1 12.63 -3.35 -87.32
CA MET A 1 11.39 -4.00 -87.80
C MET A 1 10.99 -4.95 -86.68
N THR A 2 9.91 -4.84 -85.93
CA THR A 2 8.53 -4.34 -86.09
C THR A 2 8.07 -3.98 -84.66
N THR A 3 7.49 -2.82 -84.37
CA THR A 3 6.03 -2.66 -84.19
C THR A 3 5.71 -1.19 -83.86
N PRO A 4 4.57 -0.65 -84.36
CA PRO A 4 3.99 0.62 -83.92
C PRO A 4 2.55 0.48 -83.39
N ARG A 5 2.01 1.58 -82.80
CA ARG A 5 0.57 1.95 -82.62
C ARG A 5 -0.25 1.14 -81.58
N HIS A 6 -1.27 1.64 -80.89
CA HIS A 6 -1.87 2.94 -80.60
C HIS A 6 -2.95 2.72 -79.50
N ALA A 7 -3.27 3.81 -78.79
CA ALA A 7 -4.62 4.20 -78.34
C ALA A 7 -5.34 3.47 -77.19
N LEU A 8 -5.46 4.21 -76.08
CA LEU A 8 -6.69 4.73 -75.46
C LEU A 8 -7.86 3.76 -75.24
N LYS A 9 -8.27 3.62 -73.97
CA LYS A 9 -9.68 3.71 -73.57
C LYS A 9 -9.82 4.12 -72.10
N THR A 10 -10.43 5.27 -71.94
CA THR A 10 -10.93 5.90 -70.72
C THR A 10 -12.15 5.12 -70.22
N THR A 11 -12.21 4.81 -68.92
CA THR A 11 -13.47 4.44 -68.25
C THR A 11 -13.56 5.17 -66.92
N THR A 12 -14.38 6.21 -66.91
CA THR A 12 -14.84 6.92 -65.72
C THR A 12 -15.89 6.06 -65.03
N LEU A 13 -15.70 5.75 -63.75
CA LEU A 13 -16.75 5.17 -62.91
C LEU A 13 -17.07 6.18 -61.79
N PHE A 14 -18.23 6.83 -61.94
CA PHE A 14 -18.90 7.58 -60.88
C PHE A 14 -19.43 6.57 -59.86
N PHE A 15 -19.07 6.72 -58.58
CA PHE A 15 -19.86 6.15 -57.49
C PHE A 15 -20.20 7.25 -56.48
N THR A 16 -21.50 7.46 -56.37
CA THR A 16 -22.21 8.43 -55.55
C THR A 16 -21.89 8.23 -54.06
N ILE A 17 -21.54 9.33 -53.40
CA ILE A 17 -21.39 9.43 -51.95
C ILE A 17 -22.74 9.18 -51.30
N ILE A 18 -22.90 8.05 -50.62
CA ILE A 18 -23.98 7.84 -49.65
C ILE A 18 -23.42 8.22 -48.28
N PHE A 19 -23.84 9.39 -47.79
CA PHE A 19 -23.71 9.76 -46.39
C PHE A 19 -24.67 8.90 -45.57
N SER A 20 -24.21 7.73 -45.12
CA SER A 20 -24.84 7.04 -44.00
C SER A 20 -24.32 7.69 -42.72
N LEU A 21 -25.17 8.53 -42.11
CA LEU A 21 -25.11 8.90 -40.70
C LEU A 21 -25.12 7.60 -39.87
N ASN A 22 -23.95 7.05 -39.59
CA ASN A 22 -23.83 6.05 -38.54
C ASN A 22 -23.91 6.78 -37.21
N CYS A 23 -25.10 6.67 -36.64
CA CYS A 23 -25.47 6.90 -35.26
C CYS A 23 -24.28 6.61 -34.33
N GLY A 24 -24.00 7.54 -33.42
CA GLY A 24 -22.88 7.47 -32.50
C GLY A 24 -22.81 6.12 -31.78
N HIS A 25 -21.85 5.29 -32.18
CA HIS A 25 -21.23 4.40 -31.23
C HIS A 25 -20.34 5.27 -30.37
N SER A 26 -20.91 5.74 -29.25
CA SER A 26 -20.10 5.90 -28.05
C SER A 26 -19.33 4.60 -27.92
N LEU A 27 -18.02 4.65 -28.15
CA LEU A 27 -17.11 3.67 -27.57
C LEU A 27 -17.30 3.81 -26.06
N GLN A 28 -18.33 3.13 -25.53
CA GLN A 28 -18.33 2.70 -24.16
C GLN A 28 -17.06 1.85 -24.07
N LEU A 29 -15.99 2.46 -23.58
CA LEU A 29 -14.94 1.73 -22.90
C LEU A 29 -15.70 0.77 -21.98
N VAL A 30 -15.71 -0.51 -22.35
CA VAL A 30 -16.14 -1.56 -21.42
C VAL A 30 -15.27 -1.30 -20.21
N ALA A 31 -15.87 -0.81 -19.12
CA ALA A 31 -15.13 -0.44 -17.94
C ALA A 31 -14.36 -1.68 -17.51
N GLN A 32 -13.06 -1.71 -17.80
CA GLN A 32 -12.27 -2.90 -17.57
C GLN A 32 -12.29 -3.12 -16.06
N THR A 33 -12.69 -4.31 -15.63
CA THR A 33 -12.66 -4.65 -14.21
C THR A 33 -11.23 -4.45 -13.72
N PRO A 34 -11.01 -3.64 -12.66
CA PRO A 34 -9.66 -3.42 -12.15
C PRO A 34 -8.92 -4.72 -11.92
N PRO A 35 -7.63 -4.81 -12.25
CA PRO A 35 -6.89 -6.03 -12.00
C PRO A 35 -6.82 -6.31 -10.49
N ARG A 36 -6.81 -7.60 -10.16
CA ARG A 36 -6.56 -8.12 -8.81
C ARG A 36 -5.21 -8.82 -8.88
N ILE A 37 -4.17 -8.21 -8.32
CA ILE A 37 -2.79 -8.65 -8.50
C ILE A 37 -2.30 -9.31 -7.22
N ILE A 38 -1.69 -10.49 -7.35
CA ILE A 38 -0.92 -11.10 -6.26
C ILE A 38 0.53 -11.25 -6.72
N ASN A 39 1.46 -10.67 -5.95
CA ASN A 39 2.88 -11.00 -6.09
C ASN A 39 3.25 -12.07 -5.05
N ILE A 40 3.95 -13.11 -5.51
CA ILE A 40 4.60 -14.07 -4.62
C ILE A 40 6.05 -13.62 -4.48
N ILE A 41 6.40 -13.06 -3.32
CA ILE A 41 7.72 -12.50 -3.03
C ILE A 41 8.31 -13.29 -1.87
N ASN A 42 9.46 -13.92 -2.11
CA ASN A 42 10.28 -14.55 -1.08
C ASN A 42 11.60 -13.79 -1.00
N PHE A 43 12.13 -13.58 0.19
CA PHE A 43 13.39 -12.88 0.39
C PHE A 43 14.36 -13.75 1.20
N ILE A 44 15.62 -13.70 0.81
CA ILE A 44 16.62 -14.70 1.18
C ILE A 44 17.70 -14.02 2.01
N ARG A 45 17.83 -14.45 3.26
CA ARG A 45 18.97 -14.17 4.13
C ARG A 45 19.93 -15.36 4.15
N GLN A 46 21.22 -15.10 4.33
CA GLN A 46 22.22 -16.14 4.55
C GLN A 46 22.37 -16.49 6.03
N SER A 47 22.04 -15.57 6.94
CA SER A 47 22.24 -15.74 8.38
C SER A 47 21.01 -15.34 9.20
N GLU A 48 20.80 -16.03 10.33
CA GLU A 48 19.74 -15.74 11.30
C GLU A 48 20.30 -15.82 12.73
N PRO A 49 20.95 -14.75 13.23
CA PRO A 49 21.66 -14.80 14.51
C PRO A 49 20.74 -14.82 15.74
N ARG A 50 19.42 -14.61 15.57
CA ARG A 50 18.44 -14.61 16.67
C ARG A 50 18.12 -16.02 17.17
N ASP A 51 18.30 -17.04 16.32
CA ASP A 51 18.02 -18.43 16.65
C ASP A 51 19.08 -19.37 16.07
N ARG A 52 19.86 -20.01 16.96
CA ARG A 52 20.94 -20.93 16.58
C ARG A 52 20.44 -22.20 15.87
N ALA A 53 19.16 -22.55 15.99
CA ALA A 53 18.58 -23.67 15.27
C ALA A 53 18.40 -23.37 13.77
N ILE A 54 18.40 -22.09 13.38
CA ILE A 54 18.24 -21.64 12.00
C ILE A 54 19.62 -21.51 11.37
N THR A 55 20.15 -22.63 10.91
CA THR A 55 21.47 -22.70 10.25
C THR A 55 21.37 -22.24 8.79
N GLU A 56 22.53 -21.98 8.16
CA GLU A 56 22.59 -21.70 6.72
C GLU A 56 21.96 -22.81 5.87
N ASP A 57 22.06 -24.08 6.30
CA ASP A 57 21.41 -25.20 5.61
C ASP A 57 19.90 -25.16 5.74
N VAL A 58 19.35 -24.78 6.90
CA VAL A 58 17.91 -24.61 7.09
C VAL A 58 17.39 -23.46 6.23
N LEU A 59 18.13 -22.33 6.21
CA LEU A 59 17.82 -21.18 5.38
C LEU A 59 17.86 -21.53 3.88
N TYR A 60 18.85 -22.32 3.45
CA TYR A 60 18.97 -22.78 2.07
C TYR A 60 17.85 -23.75 1.68
N GLU A 61 17.61 -24.78 2.49
CA GLU A 61 16.58 -25.79 2.24
C GLU A 61 15.18 -25.17 2.19
N THR A 62 14.94 -24.14 2.99
CA THR A 62 13.68 -23.40 2.94
C THR A 62 13.42 -22.79 1.55
N VAL A 63 14.44 -22.19 0.94
CA VAL A 63 14.34 -21.63 -0.42
C VAL A 63 14.13 -22.75 -1.45
N VAL A 64 14.82 -23.89 -1.30
CA VAL A 64 14.63 -25.07 -2.17
C VAL A 64 13.18 -25.53 -2.15
N GLN A 65 12.56 -25.63 -0.97
CA GLN A 65 11.16 -26.05 -0.83
C GLN A 65 10.18 -25.03 -1.40
N GLN A 66 10.41 -23.72 -1.18
CA GLN A 66 9.61 -22.66 -1.79
C GLN A 66 9.65 -22.75 -3.33
N ILE A 67 10.85 -22.91 -3.92
CA ILE A 67 11.03 -23.08 -5.37
C ILE A 67 10.30 -24.33 -5.85
N LYS A 68 10.46 -25.46 -5.17
CA LYS A 68 9.81 -26.74 -5.53
C LYS A 68 8.29 -26.59 -5.60
N GLN A 69 7.70 -26.00 -4.57
CA GLN A 69 6.25 -25.80 -4.52
C GLN A 69 5.78 -24.87 -5.64
N LEU A 70 6.45 -23.75 -5.88
CA LEU A 70 6.05 -22.81 -6.94
C LEU A 70 6.19 -23.42 -8.34
N SER A 71 7.21 -24.25 -8.57
CA SER A 71 7.38 -24.99 -9.82
C SER A 71 6.27 -26.01 -10.06
N GLU A 72 5.77 -26.67 -9.01
CA GLU A 72 4.64 -27.62 -9.12
C GLU A 72 3.37 -26.95 -9.67
N TYR A 73 3.08 -25.72 -9.23
CA TYR A 73 1.92 -24.95 -9.67
C TYR A 73 2.20 -24.05 -10.88
N GLN A 74 3.45 -23.98 -11.34
CA GLN A 74 3.90 -23.09 -12.41
C GLN A 74 3.49 -21.62 -12.18
N LEU A 75 3.65 -21.15 -10.94
CA LEU A 75 3.34 -19.76 -10.57
C LEU A 75 4.57 -18.86 -10.70
N PRO A 76 4.41 -17.63 -11.22
CA PRO A 76 5.48 -16.66 -11.22
C PRO A 76 5.77 -16.19 -9.79
N ALA A 77 7.05 -15.99 -9.47
CA ALA A 77 7.48 -15.49 -8.18
C ALA A 77 8.74 -14.62 -8.29
N THR A 78 8.99 -13.86 -7.24
CA THR A 78 10.18 -13.01 -7.08
C THR A 78 10.99 -13.49 -5.89
N PHE A 79 12.29 -13.72 -6.09
CA PHE A 79 13.25 -14.02 -5.03
C PHE A 79 14.23 -12.85 -4.87
N LEU A 80 14.18 -12.20 -3.71
CA LEU A 80 15.00 -11.03 -3.39
C LEU A 80 16.17 -11.45 -2.49
N LEU A 81 17.41 -11.20 -2.90
CA LEU A 81 18.59 -11.66 -2.16
C LEU A 81 19.17 -10.57 -1.27
N GLN A 82 19.42 -10.88 -0.01
CA GLN A 82 20.32 -10.09 0.82
C GLN A 82 21.76 -10.23 0.27
N TYR A 83 22.64 -9.27 0.52
CA TYR A 83 23.97 -9.27 -0.12
C TYR A 83 24.81 -10.52 0.22
N ASP A 84 24.72 -11.02 1.45
CA ASP A 84 25.39 -12.24 1.88
C ASP A 84 24.85 -13.49 1.16
N ALA A 85 23.53 -13.57 0.95
CA ALA A 85 22.92 -14.61 0.12
C ALA A 85 23.28 -14.46 -1.37
N LEU A 86 23.39 -13.22 -1.87
CA LEU A 86 23.79 -12.92 -3.25
C LEU A 86 25.18 -13.48 -3.57
N ILE A 87 26.15 -13.32 -2.66
CA ILE A 87 27.52 -13.80 -2.87
C ILE A 87 27.70 -15.29 -2.60
N ASN A 88 26.71 -15.99 -2.03
CA ASN A 88 26.80 -17.43 -1.78
C ASN A 88 26.61 -18.25 -3.08
N PRO A 89 27.61 -19.05 -3.50
CA PRO A 89 27.52 -19.88 -4.71
C PRO A 89 26.34 -20.88 -4.71
N ARG A 90 25.86 -21.32 -3.54
CA ARG A 90 24.71 -22.23 -3.44
C ARG A 90 23.43 -21.57 -3.95
N TYR A 91 23.12 -20.35 -3.50
CA TYR A 91 21.95 -19.61 -3.98
C TYR A 91 22.10 -19.20 -5.44
N GLN A 92 23.30 -18.81 -5.87
CA GLN A 92 23.57 -18.52 -7.29
C GLN A 92 23.28 -19.73 -8.18
N THR A 93 23.75 -20.91 -7.78
CA THR A 93 23.53 -22.16 -8.53
C THR A 93 22.06 -22.54 -8.54
N LEU A 94 21.39 -22.45 -7.38
CA LEU A 94 19.97 -22.76 -7.23
C LEU A 94 19.10 -21.89 -8.13
N LEU A 95 19.30 -20.57 -8.10
CA LEU A 95 18.44 -19.60 -8.80
C LEU A 95 18.77 -19.44 -10.28
N LYS A 96 19.99 -19.79 -10.73
CA LYS A 96 20.34 -19.86 -12.16
C LYS A 96 19.78 -21.10 -12.84
N ASN A 97 19.29 -22.07 -12.08
CA ASN A 97 18.71 -23.27 -12.66
C ASN A 97 17.36 -22.95 -13.31
N ASN A 98 17.25 -23.19 -14.63
CA ASN A 98 16.07 -22.88 -15.45
C ASN A 98 14.87 -23.83 -15.19
N SER A 99 14.81 -24.51 -14.05
CA SER A 99 13.72 -25.42 -13.69
C SER A 99 12.43 -24.71 -13.23
N MET A 100 12.46 -23.38 -13.09
CA MET A 100 11.29 -22.55 -12.79
C MET A 100 10.73 -21.91 -14.07
N PRO A 101 9.41 -22.01 -14.35
CA PRO A 101 8.82 -21.48 -15.58
C PRO A 101 8.86 -19.95 -15.68
N VAL A 102 8.73 -19.22 -14.56
CA VAL A 102 8.87 -17.76 -14.49
C VAL A 102 9.39 -17.37 -13.09
N CYS A 103 10.64 -16.92 -13.00
CA CYS A 103 11.26 -16.48 -11.75
C CYS A 103 11.96 -15.14 -11.96
N GLU A 104 11.62 -14.15 -11.14
CA GLU A 104 12.40 -12.92 -11.02
C GLU A 104 13.41 -13.06 -9.88
N ILE A 105 14.65 -12.65 -10.14
CA ILE A 105 15.69 -12.52 -9.13
C ILE A 105 15.94 -11.02 -8.93
N GLY A 106 15.80 -10.54 -7.70
CA GLY A 106 15.98 -9.14 -7.34
C GLY A 106 16.77 -8.96 -6.05
N ALA A 107 16.72 -7.76 -5.49
CA ALA A 107 17.49 -7.39 -4.30
C ALA A 107 16.62 -7.29 -3.05
N TRP A 108 17.11 -7.86 -1.94
CA TRP A 108 16.61 -7.59 -0.61
C TRP A 108 17.58 -6.65 0.11
N TRP A 109 17.11 -5.44 0.39
CA TRP A 109 17.91 -4.30 0.83
C TRP A 109 17.91 -4.17 2.35
N GLU A 110 18.57 -5.15 2.98
CA GLU A 110 19.03 -5.12 4.36
C GLU A 110 20.56 -5.24 4.35
N ILE A 111 21.23 -4.44 5.15
CA ILE A 111 22.67 -4.25 5.12
C ILE A 111 23.36 -5.29 6.01
N THR A 112 24.36 -5.97 5.46
CA THR A 112 25.11 -7.03 6.15
C THR A 112 26.59 -6.72 6.22
N GLN A 113 27.31 -7.37 7.12
CA GLN A 113 28.74 -7.22 7.27
C GLN A 113 29.50 -7.41 5.94
N PRO A 114 29.27 -8.49 5.15
CA PRO A 114 29.98 -8.65 3.88
C PRO A 114 29.67 -7.55 2.86
N HIS A 115 28.50 -6.94 2.93
CA HIS A 115 28.11 -5.81 2.07
C HIS A 115 28.90 -4.55 2.41
N VAL A 116 28.94 -4.22 3.70
CA VAL A 116 29.61 -3.03 4.23
C VAL A 116 31.12 -3.12 3.99
N GLU A 117 31.71 -4.27 4.29
CA GLU A 117 33.14 -4.51 4.05
C GLU A 117 33.48 -4.46 2.54
N ALA A 118 32.63 -4.99 1.68
CA ALA A 118 32.81 -4.89 0.23
C ALA A 118 32.71 -3.44 -0.29
N ALA A 119 31.98 -2.57 0.42
CA ALA A 119 31.93 -1.14 0.14
C ALA A 119 33.13 -0.36 0.72
N GLY A 120 34.07 -1.04 1.38
CA GLY A 120 35.21 -0.40 2.04
C GLY A 120 34.82 0.38 3.31
N LEU A 121 33.66 0.07 3.88
CA LEU A 121 33.14 0.66 5.10
C LEU A 121 33.39 -0.26 6.30
N ASN A 122 33.32 0.29 7.51
CA ASN A 122 33.46 -0.48 8.74
C ASN A 122 32.11 -1.03 9.18
N TRP A 123 32.03 -2.35 9.39
CA TRP A 123 30.87 -2.98 9.99
C TRP A 123 30.74 -2.58 11.48
N ARG A 124 29.50 -2.27 11.89
CA ARG A 124 29.18 -1.76 13.24
C ARG A 124 28.24 -2.69 14.01
N GLY A 125 27.85 -3.82 13.42
CA GLY A 125 26.91 -4.75 14.02
C GLY A 125 27.53 -5.78 14.94
N ARG A 126 26.67 -6.41 15.75
CA ARG A 126 27.05 -7.47 16.70
C ARG A 126 27.27 -8.82 16.02
N TYR A 127 26.65 -9.02 14.86
CA TYR A 127 26.64 -10.25 14.07
C TYR A 127 26.86 -9.93 12.58
N SER A 128 27.02 -10.95 11.73
CA SER A 128 27.17 -10.76 10.27
C SER A 128 25.96 -10.09 9.61
N TRP A 129 24.79 -10.22 10.23
CA TRP A 129 23.60 -9.42 9.97
C TRP A 129 23.02 -8.99 11.32
N ASP A 130 22.83 -7.69 11.50
CA ASP A 130 22.26 -7.12 12.73
C ASP A 130 20.93 -6.45 12.37
N TRP A 131 19.85 -6.82 13.05
CA TRP A 131 18.50 -6.33 12.73
C TRP A 131 18.18 -4.94 13.32
N HIS A 132 19.09 -4.34 14.09
CA HIS A 132 18.90 -2.97 14.60
C HIS A 132 18.93 -1.94 13.46
N ALA A 133 18.03 -0.95 13.53
CA ALA A 133 17.81 0.02 12.47
C ALA A 133 19.04 0.85 12.07
N ASP A 134 19.89 1.21 13.02
CA ASP A 134 21.12 1.97 12.81
C ASP A 134 22.25 1.15 12.17
N VAL A 135 22.06 -0.16 11.98
CA VAL A 135 23.08 -1.07 11.45
C VAL A 135 22.57 -1.86 10.24
N GLY A 136 21.44 -2.56 10.38
CA GLY A 136 20.88 -3.48 9.39
C GLY A 136 20.11 -2.81 8.27
N PHE A 137 19.88 -1.51 8.36
CA PHE A 137 19.16 -0.74 7.36
C PHE A 137 20.04 0.39 6.82
N ALA A 138 19.80 0.76 5.56
CA ALA A 138 20.53 1.85 4.91
C ALA A 138 20.38 3.19 5.65
N THR A 139 19.27 3.39 6.37
CA THR A 139 19.02 4.57 7.22
C THR A 139 20.11 4.80 8.25
N GLY A 140 20.77 3.76 8.76
CA GLY A 140 21.90 3.85 9.70
C GLY A 140 23.23 4.37 9.11
N TYR A 141 23.27 4.58 7.80
CA TYR A 141 24.43 5.09 7.07
C TYR A 141 24.16 6.50 6.56
N SER A 142 25.21 7.29 6.35
CA SER A 142 25.09 8.62 5.72
C SER A 142 24.66 8.49 4.25
N PRO A 143 24.05 9.53 3.64
CA PRO A 143 23.64 9.48 2.24
C PRO A 143 24.75 9.03 1.27
N LYS A 144 25.99 9.48 1.49
CA LYS A 144 27.14 9.08 0.68
C LYS A 144 27.50 7.60 0.84
N GLU A 145 27.47 7.08 2.07
CA GLU A 145 27.70 5.65 2.33
C GLU A 145 26.58 4.79 1.71
N ARG A 146 25.33 5.28 1.73
CA ARG A 146 24.21 4.60 1.07
C ARG A 146 24.45 4.46 -0.43
N GLU A 147 24.90 5.52 -1.11
CA GLU A 147 25.24 5.48 -2.53
C GLU A 147 26.34 4.44 -2.82
N GLN A 148 27.38 4.39 -1.98
CA GLN A 148 28.46 3.40 -2.09
C GLN A 148 27.95 1.97 -1.92
N LEU A 149 27.11 1.73 -0.90
CA LEU A 149 26.46 0.44 -0.69
C LEU A 149 25.62 0.04 -1.90
N VAL A 150 24.86 0.97 -2.49
CA VAL A 150 24.04 0.70 -3.68
C VAL A 150 24.92 0.28 -4.83
N ASP A 151 25.99 1.03 -5.12
CA ASP A 151 26.90 0.75 -6.22
C ASP A 151 27.50 -0.66 -6.11
N VAL A 152 28.02 -1.00 -4.92
CA VAL A 152 28.63 -2.31 -4.63
C VAL A 152 27.63 -3.45 -4.81
N TYR A 153 26.39 -3.28 -4.31
CA TYR A 153 25.35 -4.29 -4.49
C TYR A 153 25.03 -4.49 -5.97
N MET A 154 24.77 -3.40 -6.69
CA MET A 154 24.36 -3.42 -8.09
C MET A 154 25.44 -4.03 -8.98
N GLU A 155 26.70 -3.66 -8.77
CA GLU A 155 27.85 -4.23 -9.49
C GLU A 155 28.02 -5.72 -9.21
N LYS A 156 27.92 -6.14 -7.94
CA LYS A 156 28.01 -7.55 -7.56
C LYS A 156 26.88 -8.35 -8.21
N PHE A 157 25.65 -7.87 -8.14
CA PHE A 157 24.49 -8.52 -8.75
C PHE A 157 24.68 -8.68 -10.26
N LYS A 158 25.07 -7.61 -10.96
CA LYS A 158 25.34 -7.66 -12.41
C LYS A 158 26.47 -8.63 -12.76
N SER A 159 27.53 -8.70 -11.96
CA SER A 159 28.63 -9.65 -12.20
C SER A 159 28.18 -11.12 -12.14
N ILE A 160 27.15 -11.42 -11.34
CA ILE A 160 26.65 -12.78 -11.11
C ILE A 160 25.55 -13.13 -12.13
N PHE A 161 24.58 -12.24 -12.34
CA PHE A 161 23.37 -12.50 -13.13
C PHE A 161 23.37 -11.82 -14.51
N GLY A 162 24.40 -11.06 -14.86
CA GLY A 162 24.57 -10.40 -16.16
C GLY A 162 23.74 -9.13 -16.38
N LYS A 163 22.85 -8.78 -15.44
CA LYS A 163 21.98 -7.60 -15.47
C LYS A 163 21.83 -7.02 -14.07
N TYR A 164 21.43 -5.75 -13.94
CA TYR A 164 21.03 -5.17 -12.65
C TYR A 164 19.68 -5.76 -12.18
N PRO A 165 19.41 -5.83 -10.86
CA PRO A 165 18.12 -6.26 -10.35
C PRO A 165 17.05 -5.26 -10.78
N ALA A 166 15.93 -5.76 -11.31
CA ALA A 166 14.80 -4.91 -11.69
C ALA A 166 13.96 -4.49 -10.47
N SER A 167 13.93 -5.32 -9.42
CA SER A 167 13.20 -5.02 -8.19
C SER A 167 14.09 -5.01 -6.97
N VAL A 168 13.81 -4.08 -6.06
CA VAL A 168 14.49 -3.95 -4.76
C VAL A 168 13.45 -3.84 -3.64
N GLY A 169 13.42 -4.80 -2.72
CA GLY A 169 12.54 -4.79 -1.55
C GLY A 169 13.31 -4.55 -0.26
N SER A 170 12.66 -3.96 0.74
CA SER A 170 13.18 -3.85 2.12
C SER A 170 12.02 -3.67 3.07
N TRP A 171 12.13 -4.10 4.33
CA TRP A 171 11.13 -3.70 5.32
C TRP A 171 11.00 -2.19 5.46
N PHE A 172 12.13 -1.49 5.37
CA PHE A 172 12.22 -0.04 5.47
C PHE A 172 13.23 0.50 4.47
N ILE A 173 12.75 1.27 3.48
CA ILE A 173 13.60 1.91 2.46
C ILE A 173 13.52 3.43 2.59
N ASP A 174 14.66 4.10 2.51
CA ASP A 174 14.75 5.57 2.55
C ASP A 174 14.69 6.19 1.15
N ALA A 175 14.25 7.45 1.09
CA ALA A 175 14.06 8.15 -0.17
C ALA A 175 15.37 8.37 -0.93
N HIS A 176 16.49 8.56 -0.23
CA HIS A 176 17.79 8.82 -0.85
C HIS A 176 18.28 7.57 -1.57
N SER A 177 18.32 6.43 -0.88
CA SER A 177 18.72 5.15 -1.49
C SER A 177 17.82 4.77 -2.66
N LEU A 178 16.49 4.85 -2.49
CA LEU A 178 15.54 4.47 -3.54
C LEU A 178 15.66 5.39 -4.77
N ALA A 179 15.81 6.70 -4.55
CA ALA A 179 16.04 7.65 -5.63
C ALA A 179 17.33 7.33 -6.40
N TYR A 180 18.42 7.07 -5.68
CA TYR A 180 19.70 6.77 -6.31
C TYR A 180 19.66 5.46 -7.12
N MET A 181 19.02 4.40 -6.59
CA MET A 181 18.77 3.16 -7.33
C MET A 181 17.95 3.40 -8.61
N TYR A 182 16.95 4.27 -8.56
CA TYR A 182 16.16 4.61 -9.73
C TYR A 182 16.94 5.45 -10.76
N ASP A 183 17.53 6.57 -10.33
CA ASP A 183 18.16 7.53 -11.22
C ASP A 183 19.36 6.92 -11.95
N LYS A 184 20.15 6.10 -11.25
CA LYS A 184 21.39 5.52 -11.79
C LYS A 184 21.20 4.13 -12.38
N TYR A 185 20.40 3.28 -11.74
CA TYR A 185 20.27 1.86 -12.12
C TYR A 185 18.91 1.50 -12.73
N HIS A 186 17.95 2.43 -12.74
CA HIS A 186 16.66 2.29 -13.40
C HIS A 186 15.86 1.05 -12.96
N ILE A 187 15.88 0.76 -11.65
CA ILE A 187 15.00 -0.28 -11.09
C ILE A 187 13.54 0.02 -11.47
N ALA A 188 12.76 -1.05 -11.67
CA ALA A 188 11.38 -0.99 -12.14
C ALA A 188 10.35 -1.01 -11.01
N ALA A 189 10.69 -1.60 -9.86
CA ALA A 189 9.77 -1.75 -8.75
C ALA A 189 10.50 -1.79 -7.40
N SER A 190 9.77 -1.42 -6.35
CA SER A 190 10.18 -1.64 -4.97
C SER A 190 9.02 -2.19 -4.14
N CYS A 191 9.32 -2.72 -2.96
CA CYS A 191 8.30 -3.13 -2.00
C CYS A 191 8.75 -2.90 -0.56
N ASN A 192 7.79 -2.65 0.34
CA ASN A 192 8.09 -2.43 1.76
C ASN A 192 7.01 -2.94 2.72
N CYS A 193 7.34 -2.93 4.01
CA CYS A 193 6.47 -3.45 5.07
C CYS A 193 5.12 -2.71 5.12
N LYS A 194 4.02 -3.42 5.38
CA LYS A 194 2.71 -2.83 5.74
C LYS A 194 2.81 -1.88 6.93
N ASP A 195 1.70 -1.20 7.22
CA ASP A 195 1.59 -0.42 8.44
C ASP A 195 1.71 -1.30 9.70
N GLN A 196 2.46 -0.80 10.68
CA GLN A 196 2.65 -1.42 11.97
C GLN A 196 3.21 -0.43 12.99
N ILE A 197 2.92 -0.69 14.26
CA ILE A 197 3.45 0.06 15.40
C ILE A 197 4.23 -0.89 16.30
N GLY A 198 5.51 -0.61 16.50
CA GLY A 198 6.37 -1.28 17.48
C GLY A 198 6.61 -2.76 17.23
N THR A 199 6.58 -3.21 15.97
CA THR A 199 6.88 -4.59 15.59
C THR A 199 8.28 -4.64 14.96
N ASP A 200 9.11 -5.62 15.34
CA ASP A 200 10.45 -5.86 14.81
C ASP A 200 11.44 -4.67 14.83
N GLY A 201 11.21 -3.70 15.71
CA GLY A 201 12.07 -2.51 15.83
C GLY A 201 11.73 -1.40 14.83
N TYR A 202 10.60 -1.46 14.13
CA TYR A 202 10.17 -0.36 13.26
C TYR A 202 8.68 -0.05 13.35
N THR A 203 8.37 1.24 13.22
CA THR A 203 7.01 1.78 13.17
C THR A 203 6.81 2.46 11.83
N LEU A 204 5.87 1.98 11.03
CA LEU A 204 5.40 2.62 9.81
C LEU A 204 3.91 2.87 9.99
N TRP A 205 3.52 4.12 10.22
CA TRP A 205 2.15 4.43 10.57
C TRP A 205 1.62 5.64 9.83
N GLY A 206 0.47 5.50 9.18
CA GLY A 206 -0.19 6.64 8.54
C GLY A 206 0.00 6.71 7.02
N GLY A 207 0.85 5.88 6.43
CA GLY A 207 1.20 5.94 5.01
C GLY A 207 0.19 5.30 4.08
N TYR A 208 0.53 5.21 2.80
CA TYR A 208 -0.31 4.53 1.81
C TYR A 208 -0.59 3.08 2.24
N TRP A 209 -1.85 2.73 2.48
CA TRP A 209 -2.18 1.55 3.30
C TRP A 209 -1.85 0.22 2.62
N ASN A 210 -2.27 0.03 1.36
CA ASN A 210 -2.05 -1.19 0.55
C ASN A 210 -1.81 -0.80 -0.93
N GLN A 211 -1.71 -1.73 -1.86
CA GLN A 211 -1.43 -1.48 -3.27
C GLN A 211 -0.04 -0.86 -3.47
N ALA A 212 0.08 0.14 -4.35
CA ALA A 212 1.36 0.76 -4.67
C ALA A 212 1.21 2.26 -4.95
N TYR A 213 2.33 2.97 -4.75
CA TYR A 213 2.42 4.41 -4.93
C TYR A 213 3.83 4.79 -5.41
N TYR A 214 3.94 5.90 -6.13
CA TYR A 214 5.20 6.60 -6.33
C TYR A 214 5.52 7.44 -5.09
N PRO A 215 6.66 7.20 -4.43
CA PRO A 215 7.04 7.95 -3.25
C PRO A 215 7.63 9.33 -3.59
N SER A 216 7.60 10.24 -2.62
CA SER A 216 8.29 11.53 -2.67
C SER A 216 9.80 11.35 -2.57
N ARG A 217 10.54 12.16 -3.32
CA ARG A 217 12.00 12.29 -3.20
C ARG A 217 12.48 12.75 -1.82
N LYS A 218 11.59 13.31 -1.00
CA LYS A 218 11.90 13.78 0.36
C LYS A 218 11.53 12.76 1.45
N ASN A 219 10.63 11.82 1.14
CA ASN A 219 10.12 10.85 2.10
C ASN A 219 9.53 9.63 1.38
N ALA A 220 10.18 8.48 1.50
CA ALA A 220 9.78 7.26 0.79
C ALA A 220 8.44 6.69 1.26
N TYR A 221 7.97 7.10 2.44
CA TYR A 221 6.67 6.67 2.96
C TYR A 221 5.51 7.55 2.52
N MET A 222 5.83 8.73 1.97
CA MET A 222 4.86 9.70 1.51
C MET A 222 4.68 9.55 0.00
N PRO A 223 3.45 9.42 -0.53
CA PRO A 223 3.21 9.59 -1.95
C PRO A 223 3.68 10.96 -2.43
N ALA A 224 4.28 11.03 -3.62
CA ALA A 224 4.55 12.29 -4.29
C ALA A 224 3.24 12.88 -4.84
N GLN A 225 3.10 14.20 -4.78
CA GLN A 225 1.93 14.88 -5.34
C GLN A 225 2.08 15.13 -6.84
N ASN A 226 3.26 15.06 -7.43
CA ASN A 226 3.45 15.27 -8.87
C ASN A 226 4.69 14.55 -9.42
N GLU A 227 4.78 14.45 -10.74
CA GLU A 227 5.85 13.70 -11.43
C GLU A 227 7.25 14.26 -11.20
N THR A 228 7.40 15.57 -10.96
CA THR A 228 8.72 16.19 -10.85
C THR A 228 9.39 15.94 -9.50
N THR A 229 8.58 15.67 -8.47
CA THR A 229 9.01 15.45 -7.08
C THR A 229 8.95 13.97 -6.68
N GLN A 230 8.46 13.10 -7.57
CA GLN A 230 8.39 11.66 -7.32
C GLN A 230 9.69 10.93 -7.64
N ILE A 231 9.91 9.82 -6.94
CA ILE A 231 10.80 8.77 -7.43
C ILE A 231 9.93 7.87 -8.28
N SER A 232 10.19 7.80 -9.59
CA SER A 232 9.34 7.10 -10.57
C SER A 232 9.54 5.58 -10.56
N VAL A 233 9.50 5.01 -9.35
CA VAL A 233 9.49 3.58 -9.03
C VAL A 233 8.35 3.34 -8.04
N PRO A 234 7.35 2.51 -8.38
CA PRO A 234 6.28 2.21 -7.46
C PRO A 234 6.78 1.35 -6.29
N ILE A 235 6.38 1.71 -5.07
CA ILE A 235 6.54 0.88 -3.88
C ILE A 235 5.24 0.09 -3.67
N PHE A 236 5.31 -1.24 -3.74
CA PHE A 236 4.22 -2.14 -3.40
C PHE A 236 4.21 -2.50 -1.90
N ARG A 237 3.07 -2.37 -1.24
CA ARG A 237 2.90 -2.65 0.21
C ARG A 237 2.79 -4.15 0.47
N MET A 238 3.73 -4.74 1.20
CA MET A 238 3.81 -6.18 1.44
C MET A 238 2.91 -6.68 2.58
N LEU A 239 2.82 -8.00 2.73
CA LEU A 239 2.18 -8.74 3.81
C LEU A 239 0.67 -8.44 3.89
N GLY A 240 -0.10 -8.92 2.90
CA GLY A 240 -1.54 -8.63 2.77
C GLY A 240 -2.25 -8.66 4.12
N SER A 241 -2.60 -7.46 4.60
CA SER A 241 -2.99 -7.25 6.00
C SER A 241 -4.50 -7.37 6.15
N ASP A 242 -4.97 -7.92 7.28
CA ASP A 242 -6.39 -8.01 7.55
C ASP A 242 -7.05 -6.62 7.49
N PRO A 243 -7.92 -6.37 6.50
CA PRO A 243 -8.50 -5.05 6.30
C PRO A 243 -9.41 -4.62 7.45
N ILE A 244 -10.01 -5.57 8.19
CA ILE A 244 -10.96 -5.32 9.27
C ILE A 244 -10.24 -5.27 10.62
N TYR A 245 -9.45 -6.29 10.95
CA TYR A 245 -9.01 -6.54 12.32
C TYR A 245 -7.58 -6.10 12.62
N GLN A 246 -6.68 -5.99 11.63
CA GLN A 246 -5.28 -5.60 11.90
C GLN A 246 -5.22 -4.25 12.60
N TYR A 247 -5.96 -3.26 12.08
CA TYR A 247 -5.82 -1.87 12.50
C TYR A 247 -6.05 -1.70 14.00
N ASP A 248 -7.07 -2.36 14.56
CA ASP A 248 -7.43 -2.28 15.98
C ASP A 248 -6.75 -3.40 16.82
N ASN A 249 -5.87 -4.23 16.25
CA ASN A 249 -5.22 -5.32 16.98
C ASN A 249 -4.11 -4.79 17.88
N GLY A 250 -4.30 -4.87 19.21
CA GLY A 250 -3.39 -4.29 20.20
C GLY A 250 -3.83 -2.91 20.70
N LEU A 251 -5.03 -2.46 20.36
CA LEU A 251 -5.58 -1.17 20.75
C LEU A 251 -5.50 -0.92 22.27
N GLY A 252 -4.99 0.26 22.65
CA GLY A 252 -4.68 0.64 24.03
C GLY A 252 -3.35 0.06 24.57
N GLY A 253 -2.59 -0.68 23.76
CA GLY A 253 -1.24 -1.13 24.06
C GLY A 253 -0.16 -0.31 23.37
N MET A 254 1.10 -0.74 23.52
CA MET A 254 2.29 -0.08 22.94
C MET A 254 2.64 -0.60 21.54
N THR A 255 2.10 -1.75 21.14
CA THR A 255 2.42 -2.42 19.87
C THR A 255 1.17 -2.98 19.21
N GLN A 256 1.22 -3.11 17.88
CA GLN A 256 0.18 -3.83 17.14
C GLN A 256 0.44 -5.34 17.14
N GLY A 257 -0.63 -6.11 17.23
CA GLY A 257 -0.58 -7.53 16.88
C GLY A 257 -0.48 -7.70 15.35
N VAL A 258 -0.27 -8.94 14.89
CA VAL A 258 -0.13 -9.23 13.45
C VAL A 258 -1.22 -10.19 12.97
N VAL A 259 -2.02 -9.72 12.01
CA VAL A 259 -3.00 -10.48 11.24
C VAL A 259 -2.77 -10.16 9.76
N SER A 260 -2.09 -11.07 9.07
CA SER A 260 -1.60 -10.87 7.71
C SER A 260 -1.56 -12.19 6.95
N LEU A 261 -1.25 -12.12 5.65
CA LEU A 261 -0.98 -13.27 4.79
C LEU A 261 0.32 -14.02 5.11
N GLU A 262 1.10 -13.59 6.10
CA GLU A 262 2.33 -14.31 6.46
C GLU A 262 2.00 -15.76 6.85
N PRO A 263 2.64 -16.75 6.19
CA PRO A 263 2.21 -18.15 6.22
C PRO A 263 2.47 -18.87 7.54
N VAL A 264 3.02 -18.18 8.54
CA VAL A 264 3.31 -18.73 9.88
C VAL A 264 2.25 -18.37 10.92
N TYR A 265 1.41 -17.36 10.67
CA TYR A 265 0.46 -16.87 11.67
C TYR A 265 -0.86 -17.64 11.61
N LYS A 266 -1.17 -18.37 12.68
CA LYS A 266 -2.40 -19.18 12.84
C LYS A 266 -3.70 -18.35 12.91
N GLY A 267 -3.59 -17.06 13.19
CA GLY A 267 -4.70 -16.10 13.12
C GLY A 267 -4.88 -15.46 11.74
N GLY A 268 -3.98 -15.74 10.78
CA GLY A 268 -3.93 -15.13 9.46
C GLY A 268 -3.51 -16.14 8.40
N GLY A 269 -2.34 -15.94 7.77
CA GLY A 269 -1.87 -16.67 6.59
C GLY A 269 -1.67 -18.18 6.76
N ALA A 270 -1.64 -18.71 7.99
CA ALA A 270 -1.64 -20.16 8.25
C ALA A 270 -3.05 -20.74 8.52
N ASN A 271 -4.11 -19.93 8.38
CA ASN A 271 -5.49 -20.32 8.63
C ASN A 271 -6.30 -20.34 7.32
N ARG A 272 -6.80 -21.53 6.94
CA ARG A 272 -7.54 -21.72 5.70
C ARG A 272 -8.76 -20.81 5.56
N GLN A 273 -9.59 -20.71 6.61
CA GLN A 273 -10.81 -19.90 6.57
C GLN A 273 -10.47 -18.42 6.35
N TRP A 274 -9.42 -17.95 7.03
CA TRP A 274 -8.95 -16.58 6.87
C TRP A 274 -8.36 -16.31 5.48
N VAL A 275 -7.52 -17.20 4.96
CA VAL A 275 -6.93 -17.05 3.62
C VAL A 275 -8.00 -17.06 2.53
N GLU A 276 -8.98 -17.97 2.61
CA GLU A 276 -10.09 -18.04 1.66
C GLU A 276 -10.93 -16.76 1.70
N TRP A 277 -11.23 -16.24 2.89
CA TRP A 277 -11.93 -14.96 3.06
C TRP A 277 -11.11 -13.77 2.53
N PHE A 278 -9.82 -13.69 2.85
CA PHE A 278 -8.96 -12.59 2.43
C PHE A 278 -8.84 -12.54 0.90
N PHE A 279 -8.62 -13.69 0.25
CA PHE A 279 -8.57 -13.76 -1.21
C PHE A 279 -9.93 -13.46 -1.87
N ASN A 280 -11.05 -13.83 -1.25
CA ASN A 280 -12.36 -13.41 -1.73
C ASN A 280 -12.56 -11.89 -1.58
N SER A 281 -12.08 -11.29 -0.49
CA SER A 281 -12.15 -9.84 -0.26
C SER A 281 -11.33 -9.05 -1.30
N LEU A 282 -10.28 -9.63 -1.88
CA LEU A 282 -9.61 -9.01 -3.04
C LEU A 282 -10.56 -8.79 -4.21
N LEU A 283 -11.62 -9.59 -4.36
CA LEU A 283 -12.57 -9.52 -5.47
C LEU A 283 -13.69 -8.50 -5.24
N ASP A 284 -13.84 -7.99 -4.01
CA ASP A 284 -14.83 -6.96 -3.67
C ASP A 284 -14.61 -5.67 -4.48
N PRO A 285 -15.60 -4.75 -4.52
CA PRO A 285 -15.48 -3.47 -5.21
C PRO A 285 -14.21 -2.70 -4.80
N THR A 286 -13.50 -2.21 -5.82
CA THR A 286 -12.20 -1.52 -5.69
C THR A 286 -12.12 -0.37 -6.72
N LEU A 287 -11.10 0.47 -6.55
CA LEU A 287 -10.71 1.56 -7.44
C LEU A 287 -9.31 1.30 -8.01
N ASN A 288 -9.14 1.47 -9.32
CA ASN A 288 -7.92 1.24 -10.11
C ASN A 288 -7.32 -0.17 -10.09
N PHE A 289 -7.01 -0.75 -8.92
CA PHE A 289 -6.60 -2.15 -8.77
C PHE A 289 -6.61 -2.58 -7.30
N ASN A 290 -6.62 -3.89 -7.09
CA ASN A 290 -6.42 -4.50 -5.78
C ASN A 290 -5.16 -5.34 -5.77
N TYR A 291 -4.52 -5.43 -4.60
CA TYR A 291 -3.19 -6.01 -4.47
C TYR A 291 -3.03 -6.77 -3.16
N ALA A 292 -2.27 -7.86 -3.21
CA ALA A 292 -1.69 -8.49 -2.04
C ALA A 292 -0.31 -9.07 -2.37
N GLN A 293 0.54 -9.19 -1.36
CA GLN A 293 1.75 -10.00 -1.44
C GLN A 293 1.58 -11.26 -0.59
N ALA A 294 1.98 -12.39 -1.16
CA ALA A 294 2.17 -13.68 -0.52
C ALA A 294 3.64 -14.13 -0.66
N GLY A 295 4.04 -15.20 0.03
CA GLY A 295 5.45 -15.58 0.18
C GLY A 295 6.06 -15.05 1.48
N GLN A 296 7.27 -15.49 1.81
CA GLN A 296 7.90 -15.17 3.10
C GLN A 296 9.42 -15.29 3.04
N GLU A 297 10.12 -14.63 3.97
CA GLU A 297 11.54 -14.91 4.16
C GLU A 297 11.84 -16.32 4.62
N ASN A 298 12.99 -16.79 4.17
CA ASN A 298 13.55 -18.05 4.60
C ASN A 298 13.89 -18.10 6.10
N SER A 299 14.08 -16.95 6.77
CA SER A 299 14.26 -16.89 8.24
C SER A 299 13.10 -17.50 9.02
N PHE A 300 11.88 -17.56 8.48
CA PHE A 300 10.78 -18.25 9.15
C PHE A 300 10.86 -19.78 9.06
N THR A 301 11.75 -20.32 8.22
CA THR A 301 11.99 -21.74 7.97
C THR A 301 10.81 -22.48 7.34
N TRP A 302 11.11 -23.48 6.50
CA TRP A 302 10.08 -24.30 5.84
C TRP A 302 9.11 -24.93 6.83
N ASN A 303 9.61 -25.49 7.93
CA ASN A 303 8.79 -26.21 8.90
C ASN A 303 7.66 -25.35 9.50
N GLN A 304 7.90 -24.05 9.69
CA GLN A 304 6.86 -23.15 10.22
C GLN A 304 5.91 -22.67 9.14
N MET A 305 6.42 -22.34 7.94
CA MET A 305 5.60 -21.74 6.87
C MET A 305 4.86 -22.77 6.00
N LYS A 306 5.29 -24.04 6.00
CA LYS A 306 4.79 -25.09 5.11
C LYS A 306 3.27 -25.16 5.09
N GLN A 307 2.64 -25.21 6.27
CA GLN A 307 1.18 -25.31 6.37
C GLN A 307 0.46 -24.13 5.70
N GLY A 308 0.93 -22.89 5.96
CA GLY A 308 0.34 -21.71 5.35
C GLY A 308 0.52 -21.69 3.84
N LEU A 309 1.70 -22.05 3.34
CA LEU A 309 1.95 -22.09 1.90
C LEU A 309 1.17 -23.23 1.19
N GLU A 310 1.01 -24.39 1.82
CA GLU A 310 0.15 -25.48 1.33
C GLU A 310 -1.34 -25.09 1.27
N ILE A 311 -1.75 -24.04 1.99
CA ILE A 311 -3.09 -23.45 1.87
C ILE A 311 -3.10 -22.39 0.76
N GLN A 312 -2.17 -21.44 0.81
CA GLN A 312 -2.18 -20.24 -0.02
C GLN A 312 -1.90 -20.55 -1.50
N ILE A 313 -0.86 -21.32 -1.80
CA ILE A 313 -0.40 -21.55 -3.18
C ILE A 313 -1.46 -22.23 -4.06
N PRO A 314 -2.14 -23.30 -3.63
CA PRO A 314 -3.20 -23.92 -4.43
C PRO A 314 -4.41 -23.01 -4.63
N LEU A 315 -4.75 -22.17 -3.65
CA LEU A 315 -5.85 -21.20 -3.75
C LEU A 315 -5.52 -20.09 -4.76
N ILE A 316 -4.29 -19.57 -4.71
CA ILE A 316 -3.79 -18.59 -5.69
C ILE A 316 -3.84 -19.18 -7.11
N ASP A 317 -3.35 -20.40 -7.32
CA ASP A 317 -3.39 -21.05 -8.62
C ASP A 317 -4.83 -21.27 -9.12
N SER A 318 -5.74 -21.70 -8.24
CA SER A 318 -7.16 -21.86 -8.56
C SER A 318 -7.81 -20.55 -9.02
N LEU A 319 -7.57 -19.45 -8.30
CA LEU A 319 -8.10 -18.12 -8.67
C LEU A 319 -7.49 -17.60 -9.96
N ARG A 320 -6.19 -17.84 -10.19
CA ARG A 320 -5.50 -17.50 -11.43
C ARG A 320 -6.10 -18.25 -12.62
N LYS A 321 -6.30 -19.57 -12.52
CA LYS A 321 -6.92 -20.40 -13.58
C LYS A 321 -8.36 -19.99 -13.88
N GLN A 322 -9.06 -19.44 -12.89
CA GLN A 322 -10.39 -18.86 -13.06
C GLN A 322 -10.38 -17.42 -13.62
N ASN A 323 -9.21 -16.85 -13.94
CA ASN A 323 -9.03 -15.46 -14.37
C ASN A 323 -9.58 -14.41 -13.37
N LYS A 324 -9.65 -14.77 -12.08
CA LYS A 324 -10.11 -13.86 -11.01
C LYS A 324 -8.98 -12.94 -10.51
N ILE A 325 -7.73 -13.40 -10.63
CA ILE A 325 -6.52 -12.66 -10.27
C ILE A 325 -5.45 -12.80 -11.34
N ARG A 326 -4.53 -11.83 -11.37
CA ARG A 326 -3.22 -11.90 -12.03
C ARG A 326 -2.20 -12.30 -10.97
N VAL A 327 -1.34 -13.24 -11.30
CA VAL A 327 -0.17 -13.58 -10.47
C VAL A 327 1.05 -13.12 -11.24
N GLU A 328 1.85 -12.25 -10.65
CA GLU A 328 2.92 -11.54 -11.35
C GLU A 328 4.21 -11.54 -10.52
N THR A 329 5.34 -11.33 -11.19
CA THR A 329 6.57 -10.93 -10.49
C THR A 329 6.49 -9.45 -10.12
N LEU A 330 7.35 -8.99 -9.22
CA LEU A 330 7.36 -7.60 -8.78
C LEU A 330 7.77 -6.65 -9.92
N GLU A 331 8.72 -7.03 -10.77
CA GLU A 331 9.13 -6.30 -11.98
C GLU A 331 7.95 -6.15 -12.96
N ALA A 332 7.18 -7.23 -13.18
CA ALA A 332 6.02 -7.19 -14.06
C ALA A 332 4.96 -6.22 -13.53
N SER A 333 4.65 -6.29 -12.23
CA SER A 333 3.75 -5.32 -11.59
C SER A 333 4.25 -3.88 -11.70
N GLY A 334 5.55 -3.64 -11.50
CA GLY A 334 6.14 -2.30 -11.56
C GLY A 334 6.10 -1.70 -12.95
N LYS A 335 6.43 -2.49 -13.98
CA LYS A 335 6.31 -2.07 -15.39
C LYS A 335 4.86 -1.77 -15.75
N TRP A 336 3.94 -2.67 -15.40
CA TRP A 336 2.51 -2.46 -15.62
C TRP A 336 2.03 -1.16 -14.94
N PHE A 337 2.37 -0.95 -13.67
CA PHE A 337 1.96 0.25 -12.93
C PHE A 337 2.47 1.52 -13.61
N LYS A 338 3.72 1.51 -14.09
CA LYS A 338 4.31 2.64 -14.82
C LYS A 338 3.71 2.90 -16.19
N GLU A 339 3.28 1.86 -16.88
CA GLU A 339 2.55 1.98 -18.14
C GLU A 339 1.16 2.56 -17.94
N GLN A 340 0.50 2.27 -16.80
CA GLN A 340 -0.86 2.72 -16.52
C GLN A 340 -0.93 4.11 -15.89
N PHE A 341 0.03 4.46 -15.03
CA PHE A 341 -0.08 5.63 -14.17
C PHE A 341 1.20 6.45 -14.18
N SER A 342 1.07 7.74 -14.54
CA SER A 342 2.20 8.68 -14.49
C SER A 342 2.45 9.21 -13.07
N VAL A 343 1.41 9.29 -12.25
CA VAL A 343 1.41 9.61 -10.82
C VAL A 343 0.65 8.55 -10.03
N THR A 344 0.79 8.54 -8.71
CA THR A 344 0.06 7.59 -7.85
C THR A 344 -1.45 7.74 -8.05
N PRO A 345 -2.17 6.70 -8.53
CA PRO A 345 -3.61 6.78 -8.72
C PRO A 345 -4.34 6.61 -7.38
N PRO A 346 -5.59 7.09 -7.24
CA PRO A 346 -6.40 6.72 -6.09
C PRO A 346 -6.77 5.23 -6.14
N THR A 347 -6.60 4.50 -5.03
CA THR A 347 -6.99 3.09 -4.92
C THR A 347 -7.94 2.87 -3.77
N ALA A 348 -8.65 1.73 -3.79
CA ALA A 348 -9.50 1.34 -2.68
C ALA A 348 -9.49 -0.16 -2.43
N PHE A 349 -9.59 -0.57 -1.18
CA PHE A 349 -9.77 -1.96 -0.78
C PHE A 349 -11.02 -2.05 0.08
N SER A 350 -11.95 -2.91 -0.30
CA SER A 350 -13.15 -3.18 0.48
C SER A 350 -13.09 -4.59 1.05
N ALA A 351 -13.62 -4.78 2.26
CA ALA A 351 -14.02 -6.10 2.73
C ALA A 351 -15.49 -6.01 3.15
N LEU A 352 -16.34 -6.57 2.30
CA LEU A 352 -17.79 -6.56 2.44
C LEU A 352 -18.35 -7.86 3.02
N SER A 353 -17.48 -8.72 3.53
CA SER A 353 -17.80 -9.90 4.31
C SER A 353 -16.82 -10.01 5.48
N ASP A 354 -17.14 -10.84 6.47
CA ASP A 354 -16.37 -10.93 7.71
C ASP A 354 -16.07 -12.41 8.04
N VAL A 355 -14.78 -12.74 8.16
CA VAL A 355 -14.31 -14.08 8.51
C VAL A 355 -14.84 -14.57 9.87
N ARG A 356 -15.10 -13.65 10.82
CA ARG A 356 -15.60 -14.00 12.16
C ARG A 356 -17.13 -14.04 12.24
N ASN A 357 -17.82 -13.73 11.14
CA ASN A 357 -19.27 -13.61 11.08
C ASN A 357 -19.85 -12.59 12.09
N GLU A 358 -19.08 -11.58 12.50
CA GLU A 358 -19.55 -10.50 13.39
C GLU A 358 -20.28 -9.39 12.60
N GLY A 359 -20.31 -9.51 11.27
CA GLY A 359 -20.99 -8.57 10.39
C GLY A 359 -20.16 -7.33 10.06
N ASN A 360 -18.89 -7.26 10.47
CA ASN A 360 -18.02 -6.11 10.23
C ASN A 360 -17.80 -5.87 8.74
N LYS A 361 -17.67 -4.60 8.35
CA LYS A 361 -17.37 -4.18 6.97
C LYS A 361 -16.36 -3.05 7.02
N THR A 362 -15.51 -2.95 6.00
CA THR A 362 -14.55 -1.86 5.92
C THR A 362 -14.26 -1.46 4.49
N LEU A 363 -13.85 -0.20 4.34
CA LEU A 363 -13.34 0.35 3.10
C LEU A 363 -12.14 1.23 3.41
N TRP A 364 -11.02 0.89 2.79
CA TRP A 364 -9.81 1.70 2.73
C TRP A 364 -9.79 2.46 1.41
N PHE A 365 -9.58 3.77 1.47
CA PHE A 365 -9.32 4.62 0.32
C PHE A 365 -7.93 5.22 0.47
N ASN A 366 -7.17 5.26 -0.62
CA ASN A 366 -5.88 5.93 -0.69
C ASN A 366 -5.81 6.81 -1.95
N SER A 367 -5.12 7.93 -1.85
CA SER A 367 -4.69 8.76 -2.98
C SER A 367 -3.30 9.31 -2.71
N ARG A 368 -2.76 10.11 -3.64
CA ARG A 368 -1.51 10.84 -3.40
C ARG A 368 -1.64 11.99 -2.39
N TYR A 369 -2.85 12.33 -1.93
CA TYR A 369 -3.09 13.44 -1.01
C TYR A 369 -3.54 13.00 0.38
N TYR A 370 -4.20 11.85 0.50
CA TYR A 370 -4.65 11.31 1.79
C TYR A 370 -4.98 9.83 1.72
N ARG A 371 -5.17 9.23 2.89
CA ARG A 371 -5.88 7.97 3.05
C ARG A 371 -7.06 8.14 4.00
N ALA A 372 -8.03 7.24 3.90
CA ALA A 372 -9.13 7.14 4.84
C ALA A 372 -9.56 5.70 5.03
N ASN A 373 -10.01 5.35 6.24
CA ASN A 373 -10.69 4.09 6.50
C ASN A 373 -12.06 4.28 7.14
N LEU A 374 -13.04 3.61 6.54
CA LEU A 374 -14.38 3.45 7.06
C LEU A 374 -14.53 2.08 7.73
N LEU A 375 -15.16 2.04 8.90
CA LEU A 375 -15.50 0.80 9.59
C LEU A 375 -16.98 0.81 10.01
N TRP A 376 -17.69 -0.26 9.67
CA TRP A 376 -19.00 -0.61 10.23
C TRP A 376 -18.82 -1.80 11.17
N LYS A 377 -19.22 -1.63 12.42
CA LYS A 377 -19.10 -2.64 13.48
C LYS A 377 -20.24 -2.47 14.47
N ASP A 378 -20.92 -3.56 14.82
CA ASP A 378 -22.03 -3.54 15.80
C ASP A 378 -23.09 -2.48 15.50
N LYS A 379 -23.46 -2.32 14.21
CA LYS A 379 -24.33 -1.24 13.68
C LYS A 379 -23.80 0.20 13.85
N SER A 380 -22.63 0.39 14.44
CA SER A 380 -21.96 1.69 14.48
C SER A 380 -21.15 1.94 13.20
N PHE A 381 -20.87 3.20 12.92
CA PHE A 381 -20.01 3.64 11.83
C PHE A 381 -18.98 4.64 12.37
N ARG A 382 -17.72 4.53 11.92
CA ARG A 382 -16.72 5.58 12.07
C ARG A 382 -15.76 5.62 10.89
N PHE A 383 -15.29 6.81 10.54
CA PHE A 383 -13.94 6.92 10.02
C PHE A 383 -13.00 6.62 11.19
N ARG A 384 -12.25 5.52 11.12
CA ARG A 384 -11.26 5.20 12.16
C ARG A 384 -9.86 5.67 11.80
N ASP A 385 -9.65 6.13 10.57
CA ASP A 385 -8.35 6.57 10.08
C ASP A 385 -8.55 7.64 8.98
N ILE A 386 -7.85 8.76 9.09
CA ILE A 386 -7.68 9.78 8.05
C ILE A 386 -6.28 10.38 8.25
N HIS A 387 -5.40 10.22 7.28
CA HIS A 387 -4.08 10.84 7.27
C HIS A 387 -3.87 11.60 5.97
N LEU A 388 -3.23 12.77 6.05
CA LEU A 388 -2.86 13.58 4.89
C LEU A 388 -1.41 13.29 4.47
N PHE A 389 -1.15 13.50 3.19
CA PHE A 389 0.16 13.34 2.58
C PHE A 389 0.68 14.66 2.02
N ASP A 390 1.78 15.15 2.56
CA ASP A 390 2.50 16.31 2.02
C ASP A 390 3.93 15.89 1.71
N GLU A 391 4.30 15.91 0.44
CA GLU A 391 5.63 15.55 -0.05
C GLU A 391 6.73 16.43 0.54
N ASN A 392 6.40 17.59 1.12
CA ASN A 392 7.35 18.45 1.83
C ASN A 392 7.63 18.01 3.27
N PHE A 393 6.86 17.09 3.84
CA PHE A 393 7.16 16.48 5.12
C PHE A 393 8.34 15.50 4.97
N LYS A 394 9.55 16.05 5.18
CA LYS A 394 10.81 15.35 5.00
C LYS A 394 10.94 14.20 5.99
N SER A 395 11.52 13.09 5.51
CA SER A 395 11.95 12.00 6.36
C SER A 395 13.13 12.42 7.25
N ASP A 396 13.14 11.93 8.50
CA ASP A 396 14.26 12.10 9.43
C ASP A 396 15.57 11.50 8.88
N TYR A 397 15.46 10.56 7.94
CA TYR A 397 16.57 9.85 7.32
C TYR A 397 17.01 10.49 5.99
N LEU A 398 16.40 11.60 5.54
CA LEU A 398 16.66 12.15 4.20
C LEU A 398 18.11 12.65 4.03
N THR A 399 18.64 13.35 5.02
CA THR A 399 19.93 14.06 4.91
C THR A 399 20.99 13.56 5.87
N GLN A 400 20.64 12.65 6.78
CA GLN A 400 21.51 12.16 7.83
C GLN A 400 21.23 10.69 8.15
N ALA A 401 22.19 10.06 8.83
CA ALA A 401 22.03 8.72 9.35
C ALA A 401 21.11 8.73 10.59
N GLY A 402 20.27 7.71 10.70
CA GLY A 402 19.61 7.38 11.95
C GLY A 402 20.61 6.79 12.95
N THR A 403 20.42 7.08 14.23
CA THR A 403 21.29 6.62 15.32
C THR A 403 20.53 5.75 16.34
N SER A 404 19.26 5.46 16.06
CA SER A 404 18.40 4.65 16.91
C SER A 404 18.38 3.21 16.41
N ASP A 405 18.21 2.26 17.31
CA ASP A 405 17.94 0.86 16.97
C ASP A 405 16.55 0.67 16.33
N GLN A 406 15.74 1.73 16.29
CA GLN A 406 14.43 1.76 15.66
C GLN A 406 14.32 2.69 14.46
N CYS A 407 13.51 2.27 13.49
CA CYS A 407 13.10 3.10 12.34
C CYS A 407 11.64 3.56 12.50
N VAL A 408 11.37 4.84 12.24
CA VAL A 408 10.03 5.42 12.36
C VAL A 408 9.65 6.19 11.11
N TYR A 409 8.55 5.77 10.47
CA TYR A 409 7.82 6.55 9.51
C TYR A 409 6.44 6.90 10.02
N THR A 410 6.08 8.16 9.85
CA THR A 410 4.79 8.74 10.22
C THR A 410 4.31 9.69 9.13
N THR A 411 3.01 9.90 9.03
CA THR A 411 2.39 10.93 8.17
C THR A 411 1.61 11.93 9.02
N LEU A 412 0.69 12.70 8.42
CA LEU A 412 -0.01 13.81 9.06
C LEU A 412 -1.42 13.38 9.50
N PRO A 413 -1.66 13.06 10.79
CA PRO A 413 -2.95 12.51 11.23
C PRO A 413 -4.05 13.57 11.30
N VAL A 414 -5.25 13.22 10.87
CA VAL A 414 -6.50 13.97 11.09
C VAL A 414 -7.49 13.13 11.90
N VAL A 415 -7.48 11.82 11.69
CA VAL A 415 -8.15 10.83 12.52
C VAL A 415 -7.18 9.66 12.71
N ASP A 416 -6.74 9.41 13.94
CA ASP A 416 -5.93 8.22 14.26
C ASP A 416 -6.65 7.38 15.32
N GLY A 417 -7.50 6.49 14.83
CA GLY A 417 -8.29 5.59 15.66
C GLY A 417 -7.46 4.59 16.47
N PHE A 418 -6.19 4.34 16.16
CA PHE A 418 -5.36 3.44 16.96
C PHE A 418 -4.70 4.18 18.11
N LEU A 419 -3.94 5.25 17.82
CA LEU A 419 -3.18 5.99 18.82
C LEU A 419 -4.07 6.84 19.72
N TRP A 420 -5.22 7.30 19.23
CA TRP A 420 -6.14 8.14 20.01
C TRP A 420 -7.22 7.37 20.76
N SER A 421 -7.19 6.03 20.72
CA SER A 421 -8.13 5.18 21.48
C SER A 421 -7.54 4.61 22.77
N THR A 422 -8.42 4.17 23.65
CA THR A 422 -8.18 3.15 24.68
C THR A 422 -9.05 1.93 24.36
N ARG A 423 -8.91 0.84 25.13
CA ARG A 423 -9.76 -0.36 24.95
C ARG A 423 -11.26 -0.07 25.07
N SER A 424 -11.64 0.94 25.84
CA SER A 424 -13.04 1.30 26.11
C SER A 424 -13.50 2.58 25.40
N GLU A 425 -12.58 3.50 25.08
CA GLU A 425 -12.90 4.76 24.40
C GLU A 425 -12.30 4.74 23.00
N LEU A 426 -13.15 4.51 21.99
CA LEU A 426 -12.72 4.42 20.60
C LEU A 426 -12.73 5.81 19.94
N ALA A 427 -11.57 6.26 19.47
CA ALA A 427 -11.45 7.45 18.66
C ALA A 427 -12.04 7.26 17.26
N GLY A 428 -12.55 8.33 16.67
CA GLY A 428 -13.03 8.30 15.30
C GLY A 428 -13.96 9.44 14.96
N LEU A 429 -14.02 9.79 13.68
CA LEU A 429 -14.96 10.76 13.13
C LEU A 429 -16.26 10.01 12.78
N ARG A 430 -17.35 10.38 13.43
CA ARG A 430 -18.66 9.70 13.34
C ARG A 430 -19.70 10.60 12.70
N ILE A 431 -20.73 9.99 12.14
CA ILE A 431 -21.96 10.67 11.78
C ILE A 431 -22.87 10.61 13.01
N VAL A 432 -23.27 11.77 13.52
CA VAL A 432 -24.12 11.93 14.72
C VAL A 432 -25.36 12.75 14.41
N ASP A 433 -26.39 12.66 15.25
CA ASP A 433 -27.51 13.61 15.20
C ASP A 433 -27.08 15.01 15.68
N LYS A 434 -28.00 15.98 15.56
CA LYS A 434 -27.82 17.37 16.04
C LYS A 434 -27.42 17.50 17.51
N ASN A 435 -27.72 16.51 18.33
CA ASN A 435 -27.42 16.50 19.75
C ASN A 435 -26.09 15.80 20.05
N GLY A 436 -25.43 15.19 19.06
CA GLY A 436 -24.19 14.42 19.22
C GLY A 436 -24.40 12.95 19.57
N ASN A 437 -25.62 12.42 19.39
CA ASN A 437 -25.92 11.00 19.62
C ASN A 437 -25.58 10.16 18.37
N ASP A 438 -25.10 8.95 18.61
CA ASP A 438 -24.80 7.99 17.55
C ASP A 438 -26.06 7.44 16.88
N TRP A 439 -25.95 7.09 15.61
CA TRP A 439 -26.97 6.38 14.85
C TRP A 439 -26.64 4.90 14.67
N GLU A 440 -27.68 4.08 14.56
CA GLU A 440 -27.53 2.71 14.05
C GLU A 440 -27.57 2.74 12.53
N PHE A 441 -26.58 2.12 11.91
CA PHE A 441 -26.40 2.04 10.47
C PHE A 441 -26.58 0.62 9.96
N GLY A 442 -27.22 0.50 8.80
CA GLY A 442 -27.25 -0.69 7.98
C GLY A 442 -25.95 -0.90 7.21
N MET A 443 -25.94 -1.96 6.40
CA MET A 443 -24.75 -2.36 5.64
C MET A 443 -24.45 -1.41 4.48
N PRO A 444 -23.17 -1.16 4.17
CA PRO A 444 -22.77 -0.32 3.06
C PRO A 444 -22.87 -1.04 1.72
N THR A 445 -23.05 -0.25 0.67
CA THR A 445 -22.78 -0.63 -0.72
C THR A 445 -21.67 0.25 -1.27
N VAL A 446 -20.82 -0.31 -2.13
CA VAL A 446 -19.66 0.39 -2.70
C VAL A 446 -19.77 0.36 -4.21
N SER A 447 -19.64 1.52 -4.84
CA SER A 447 -19.74 1.66 -6.30
C SER A 447 -18.69 2.62 -6.84
N ARG A 448 -18.28 2.41 -8.08
CA ARG A 448 -17.37 3.31 -8.80
C ARG A 448 -18.20 4.28 -9.63
N LEU A 449 -18.07 5.58 -9.35
CA LEU A 449 -18.77 6.62 -10.13
C LEU A 449 -18.02 6.97 -11.42
N SER A 450 -16.68 6.95 -11.36
CA SER A 450 -15.79 7.11 -12.50
C SER A 450 -14.44 6.46 -12.19
N GLU A 451 -13.50 6.44 -13.15
CA GLU A 451 -12.17 5.82 -13.00
C GLU A 451 -11.49 6.09 -11.65
N ASN A 452 -11.58 7.33 -11.15
CA ASN A 452 -10.88 7.81 -9.96
C ASN A 452 -11.82 8.27 -8.83
N VAL A 453 -13.11 7.92 -8.89
CA VAL A 453 -14.10 8.34 -7.89
C VAL A 453 -14.91 7.15 -7.39
N LEU A 454 -14.90 6.97 -6.07
CA LEU A 454 -15.60 5.90 -5.37
C LEU A 454 -16.71 6.47 -4.50
N GLN A 455 -17.88 5.83 -4.51
CA GLN A 455 -18.99 6.15 -3.63
C GLN A 455 -19.30 4.98 -2.70
N VAL A 456 -19.59 5.32 -1.45
CA VAL A 456 -20.16 4.42 -0.44
C VAL A 456 -21.54 4.93 -0.05
N GLU A 457 -22.54 4.07 -0.13
CA GLU A 457 -23.91 4.37 0.30
C GLU A 457 -24.32 3.44 1.44
N PHE A 458 -24.90 3.99 2.49
CA PHE A 458 -25.47 3.24 3.61
C PHE A 458 -26.61 4.04 4.25
N SER A 459 -27.52 3.35 4.92
CA SER A 459 -28.68 3.99 5.55
C SER A 459 -28.74 3.75 7.05
N THR A 460 -29.33 4.67 7.79
CA THR A 460 -29.68 4.46 9.19
C THR A 460 -30.91 3.58 9.32
N THR A 461 -31.11 2.98 10.49
CA THR A 461 -32.35 2.26 10.81
C THR A 461 -33.57 3.20 10.87
N SER A 462 -33.35 4.50 11.10
CA SER A 462 -34.34 5.58 11.06
C SER A 462 -34.65 6.10 9.65
N GLY A 463 -34.05 5.53 8.60
CA GLY A 463 -34.39 5.80 7.19
C GLY A 463 -33.61 6.95 6.53
N GLN A 464 -32.54 7.45 7.15
CA GLN A 464 -31.64 8.42 6.50
C GLN A 464 -30.66 7.67 5.60
N THR A 465 -30.35 8.20 4.42
CA THR A 465 -29.37 7.60 3.50
C THR A 465 -28.19 8.53 3.31
N PHE A 466 -27.00 8.02 3.64
CA PHE A 466 -25.72 8.70 3.49
C PHE A 466 -24.96 8.23 2.27
N HIS A 467 -24.29 9.20 1.66
CA HIS A 467 -23.32 9.00 0.58
C HIS A 467 -21.99 9.58 1.02
N ILE A 468 -20.96 8.75 1.02
CA ILE A 468 -19.57 9.19 1.17
C ILE A 468 -18.90 9.02 -0.20
N ILE A 469 -18.43 10.12 -0.78
CA ILE A 469 -17.76 10.11 -2.08
C ILE A 469 -16.30 10.49 -1.88
N PHE A 470 -15.41 9.60 -2.29
CA PHE A 470 -13.97 9.81 -2.27
C PHE A 470 -13.48 10.24 -3.64
N TYR A 471 -12.82 11.39 -3.67
CA TYR A 471 -12.04 11.89 -4.78
C TYR A 471 -10.56 11.84 -4.43
N GLU A 472 -9.70 12.07 -5.42
CA GLU A 472 -8.26 12.12 -5.22
C GLU A 472 -7.86 13.16 -4.16
N ASP A 473 -8.46 14.35 -4.18
CA ASP A 473 -8.05 15.53 -3.40
C ASP A 473 -8.97 15.85 -2.20
N ARG A 474 -10.14 15.21 -2.11
CA ARG A 474 -11.18 15.51 -1.12
C ARG A 474 -12.10 14.33 -0.88
N PHE A 475 -12.86 14.38 0.21
CA PHE A 475 -14.04 13.54 0.38
C PHE A 475 -15.28 14.38 0.69
N GLU A 476 -16.44 13.82 0.36
CA GLU A 476 -17.73 14.44 0.56
C GLU A 476 -18.63 13.51 1.38
N VAL A 477 -19.40 14.06 2.31
CA VAL A 477 -20.44 13.32 3.04
C VAL A 477 -21.76 14.05 2.84
N ALA A 478 -22.77 13.36 2.33
CA ALA A 478 -24.08 13.94 2.06
C ALA A 478 -25.21 13.03 2.55
N CYS A 479 -26.34 13.62 2.93
CA CYS A 479 -27.57 12.90 3.27
C CYS A 479 -28.69 13.25 2.28
N THR A 480 -29.26 12.25 1.59
CA THR A 480 -30.24 12.48 0.50
C THR A 480 -31.69 12.18 0.89
N LYS A 481 -31.92 11.33 1.90
CA LYS A 481 -33.26 11.00 2.41
C LYS A 481 -33.35 11.37 3.88
N GLY A 482 -34.30 12.25 4.19
CA GLY A 482 -34.49 12.90 5.49
C GLY A 482 -35.21 14.22 5.19
N GLY A 483 -36.23 14.58 5.95
CA GLY A 483 -36.90 15.88 5.76
C GLY A 483 -35.90 17.03 5.82
N LYS A 484 -36.33 18.26 5.52
CA LYS A 484 -35.50 19.49 5.64
C LYS A 484 -34.85 19.72 7.03
N GLU A 485 -35.08 18.82 7.99
CA GLU A 485 -34.65 18.87 9.40
C GLU A 485 -33.86 17.63 9.88
N ALA A 486 -33.37 16.75 9.01
CA ALA A 486 -32.40 15.73 9.47
C ALA A 486 -31.07 16.41 9.77
N ALA A 487 -30.98 17.11 10.90
CA ALA A 487 -29.78 17.76 11.38
C ALA A 487 -28.82 16.68 11.88
N TRP A 488 -27.78 16.44 11.10
CA TRP A 488 -26.68 15.52 11.38
C TRP A 488 -25.37 16.31 11.39
N ALA A 489 -24.31 15.74 11.93
CA ALA A 489 -22.97 16.32 11.91
C ALA A 489 -21.90 15.24 11.74
N LEU A 490 -20.69 15.65 11.34
CA LEU A 490 -19.49 14.84 11.56
C LEU A 490 -18.85 15.25 12.87
N GLU A 491 -18.54 14.30 13.75
CA GLU A 491 -17.97 14.60 15.06
C GLU A 491 -16.78 13.69 15.38
N LEU A 492 -15.64 14.31 15.69
CA LEU A 492 -14.45 13.60 16.15
C LEU A 492 -14.47 13.51 17.66
N LYS A 493 -14.50 12.28 18.18
CA LYS A 493 -14.23 11.96 19.60
C LYS A 493 -12.93 11.18 19.71
N THR A 494 -12.22 11.34 20.81
CA THR A 494 -11.01 10.59 21.16
C THR A 494 -11.07 10.13 22.61
N ALA A 495 -10.20 9.20 22.99
CA ALA A 495 -10.03 8.88 24.41
C ALA A 495 -9.48 10.08 25.18
N SER A 496 -9.81 10.15 26.46
CA SER A 496 -9.37 11.23 27.35
C SER A 496 -7.84 11.25 27.49
N GLY A 497 -7.24 12.44 27.50
CA GLY A 497 -5.80 12.64 27.75
C GLY A 497 -4.86 12.32 26.59
N LYS A 498 -5.39 12.12 25.37
CA LYS A 498 -4.56 11.91 24.16
C LYS A 498 -4.00 13.23 23.66
N GLU A 499 -2.74 13.21 23.24
CA GLU A 499 -2.11 14.33 22.54
C GLU A 499 -2.59 14.37 21.09
N LEU A 500 -3.14 15.51 20.68
CA LEU A 500 -3.72 15.72 19.36
C LEU A 500 -2.94 16.84 18.64
N PRO A 501 -2.81 16.78 17.30
CA PRO A 501 -1.99 17.73 16.56
C PRO A 501 -2.67 19.10 16.37
N PHE A 502 -3.95 19.25 16.73
CA PHE A 502 -4.75 20.43 16.42
C PHE A 502 -4.34 21.65 17.26
N GLN A 503 -3.96 22.73 16.59
CA GLN A 503 -3.55 23.98 17.24
C GLN A 503 -4.67 25.02 17.24
N LYS A 504 -5.34 25.20 16.10
CA LYS A 504 -6.36 26.23 15.91
C LYS A 504 -7.46 25.75 14.98
N MET A 505 -8.70 26.12 15.31
CA MET A 505 -9.86 25.81 14.50
C MET A 505 -10.65 27.09 14.21
N ASN A 506 -11.01 27.27 12.96
CA ASN A 506 -11.84 28.34 12.44
C ASN A 506 -13.08 27.71 11.78
N GLU A 507 -14.07 28.51 11.39
CA GLU A 507 -15.32 28.00 10.81
C GLU A 507 -15.16 27.07 9.60
N ASN A 508 -14.06 27.19 8.85
CA ASN A 508 -13.82 26.45 7.61
C ASN A 508 -12.44 25.77 7.54
N GLU A 509 -11.67 25.74 8.63
CA GLU A 509 -10.30 25.23 8.63
C GLU A 509 -9.91 24.68 10.01
N ILE A 510 -9.22 23.54 10.01
CA ILE A 510 -8.50 23.01 11.18
C ILE A 510 -7.00 23.07 10.87
N LYS A 511 -6.25 23.84 11.66
CA LYS A 511 -4.78 23.92 11.63
C LYS A 511 -4.18 22.96 12.65
N ALA A 512 -3.13 22.27 12.25
CA ALA A 512 -2.48 21.25 13.03
C ALA A 512 -0.95 21.27 12.84
N SER A 513 -0.23 20.76 13.83
CA SER A 513 1.21 20.59 13.80
C SER A 513 1.59 19.21 14.28
N PHE A 514 2.45 18.55 13.51
CA PHE A 514 2.93 17.22 13.85
C PHE A 514 4.43 17.15 13.60
N LYS A 515 5.21 16.83 14.64
CA LYS A 515 6.68 16.85 14.61
C LYS A 515 7.25 18.18 14.08
N GLY A 516 6.62 19.30 14.43
CA GLY A 516 7.02 20.65 14.00
C GLY A 516 6.69 20.98 12.54
N PHE A 517 5.96 20.11 11.82
CA PHE A 517 5.44 20.40 10.50
C PHE A 517 3.98 20.85 10.59
N GLU A 518 3.70 22.05 10.07
CA GLU A 518 2.37 22.65 10.04
C GLU A 518 1.57 22.14 8.83
N TYR A 519 0.30 21.83 9.05
CA TYR A 519 -0.62 21.39 8.02
C TYR A 519 -2.05 21.79 8.37
N ALA A 520 -2.94 21.76 7.38
CA ALA A 520 -4.32 22.13 7.57
C ALA A 520 -5.26 21.25 6.74
N ILE A 521 -6.47 21.07 7.26
CA ILE A 521 -7.60 20.52 6.51
C ILE A 521 -8.68 21.60 6.37
N ALA A 522 -9.17 21.80 5.15
CA ALA A 522 -10.20 22.81 4.87
C ALA A 522 -11.58 22.18 4.71
N CYS A 523 -12.57 22.74 5.39
CA CYS A 523 -13.96 22.46 5.16
C CYS A 523 -14.48 23.42 4.07
N LYS A 524 -14.58 22.95 2.82
CA LYS A 524 -15.07 23.77 1.69
C LYS A 524 -16.57 23.98 1.73
N LYS A 525 -17.29 23.08 2.39
CA LYS A 525 -18.73 23.15 2.61
C LYS A 525 -19.02 22.47 3.95
N GLY A 526 -19.71 23.18 4.82
CA GLY A 526 -19.90 22.82 6.22
C GLY A 526 -19.33 23.91 7.14
N THR A 527 -19.70 23.85 8.41
CA THR A 527 -19.25 24.80 9.44
C THR A 527 -18.69 24.04 10.62
N LEU A 528 -17.45 24.35 10.99
CA LEU A 528 -16.80 23.82 12.18
C LEU A 528 -17.34 24.52 13.43
N GLU A 529 -17.67 23.72 14.43
CA GLU A 529 -18.04 24.18 15.76
C GLU A 529 -17.30 23.41 16.85
N ASN A 530 -17.11 24.07 18.00
CA ASN A 530 -16.53 23.45 19.18
C ASN A 530 -17.67 23.02 20.12
N VAL A 531 -17.70 21.74 20.47
CA VAL A 531 -18.72 21.15 21.33
C VAL A 531 -18.03 20.43 22.49
N PRO A 532 -18.47 20.64 23.75
CA PRO A 532 -17.90 19.94 24.89
C PRO A 532 -17.89 18.41 24.71
N GLY A 533 -16.74 17.78 24.95
CA GLY A 533 -16.57 16.32 24.82
C GLY A 533 -16.20 15.84 23.42
N SER A 534 -16.15 16.73 22.43
CA SER A 534 -15.68 16.46 21.07
C SER A 534 -14.38 17.22 20.81
N VAL A 535 -13.54 16.72 19.90
CA VAL A 535 -12.37 17.47 19.42
C VAL A 535 -12.83 18.59 18.49
N PHE A 536 -13.69 18.24 17.52
CA PHE A 536 -14.41 19.17 16.67
C PHE A 536 -15.69 18.52 16.15
N ARG A 537 -16.65 19.36 15.76
CA ARG A 537 -17.85 18.96 15.04
C ARG A 537 -18.00 19.80 13.78
N ILE A 538 -18.50 19.19 12.71
CA ILE A 538 -18.74 19.83 11.42
C ILE A 538 -20.22 19.69 11.08
N LEU A 539 -20.92 20.82 11.02
CA LEU A 539 -22.30 20.91 10.59
C LEU A 539 -22.38 20.98 9.06
N PRO A 540 -23.31 20.26 8.42
CA PRO A 540 -23.49 20.31 6.98
C PRO A 540 -24.15 21.62 6.54
N ILE A 541 -23.73 22.11 5.37
CA ILE A 541 -24.46 23.17 4.63
C ILE A 541 -25.22 22.47 3.50
N GLU A 542 -26.52 22.72 3.35
CA GLU A 542 -27.37 22.05 2.35
C GLU A 542 -27.23 20.51 2.39
N ASN A 543 -27.20 19.93 3.60
CA ASN A 543 -27.04 18.49 3.83
C ASN A 543 -25.76 17.87 3.25
N LYS A 544 -24.70 18.67 3.07
CA LYS A 544 -23.42 18.22 2.53
C LYS A 544 -22.25 18.80 3.32
N ILE A 545 -21.24 17.97 3.55
CA ILE A 545 -19.90 18.35 4.03
C ILE A 545 -18.87 18.01 2.95
N ILE A 546 -17.92 18.91 2.70
CA ILE A 546 -16.81 18.70 1.77
C ILE A 546 -15.50 19.04 2.48
N MET A 547 -14.63 18.04 2.61
CA MET A 547 -13.32 18.17 3.25
C MET A 547 -12.21 18.08 2.20
N ASP A 548 -11.45 19.17 2.04
CA ASP A 548 -10.30 19.29 1.14
C ASP A 548 -9.04 18.77 1.84
N CYS A 549 -8.48 17.68 1.29
CA CYS A 549 -7.29 16.98 1.77
C CYS A 549 -6.02 17.38 1.00
N ALA A 550 -6.15 18.20 -0.06
CA ALA A 550 -5.05 18.68 -0.89
C ALA A 550 -4.60 20.10 -0.52
N LYS A 551 -5.25 20.76 0.45
CA LYS A 551 -4.80 22.05 0.96
C LYS A 551 -3.37 21.99 1.50
N ARG A 552 -2.52 22.92 1.06
CA ARG A 552 -1.14 23.08 1.53
C ARG A 552 -0.97 24.50 2.07
N GLU A 553 -0.28 24.64 3.19
CA GLU A 553 0.15 25.96 3.63
C GLU A 553 1.24 26.45 2.68
N GLN A 554 1.15 27.71 2.23
CA GLN A 554 2.24 28.30 1.45
C GLN A 554 3.44 28.42 2.40
N MET A 555 4.52 27.69 2.10
CA MET A 555 5.80 27.93 2.77
C MET A 555 6.23 29.36 2.42
N ILE A 556 6.23 30.25 3.42
CA ILE A 556 6.73 31.62 3.31
C ILE A 556 8.26 31.60 3.24
#